data_AF-A0A2G9MB02-F1
#
_entry.id   AF-A0A2G9MB02-F1
#
_cell.length_a   1.000
_cell.length_b   1.000
_cell.length_c   1.000
_cell.angle_alpha   90.00
_cell.angle_beta   90.00
_cell.angle_gamma   90.00
#
_symmetry.space_group_name_H-M   'P 1'
#
loop_
_entity.id
_entity.type
_entity.pdbx_description
1 polymer ?
#
loop_
_entity_poly.entity_id
_entity_poly.type
_entity_poly.pdbx_seq_one_letter_code
_entity_poly.pdbx_strand_id
1 'polypeptide(L)' 'MKKDVIEKVSALVIAAFGFVAVLAWNGAIKALFVGPCGTEKAGILCTLSSGGPWVYALIVTTLAVL' A
#
# COMPACT_ATOMS: atom_id res chain seq x y z
N MET A 1 30.32 20.94 -5.37
CA MET A 1 29.31 22.03 -5.23
C MET A 1 28.11 21.86 -6.17
N LYS A 2 28.18 22.08 -7.49
CA LYS A 2 26.98 21.85 -8.36
C LYS A 2 26.56 20.37 -8.42
N LYS A 3 27.53 19.45 -8.41
CA LYS A 3 27.29 17.99 -8.38
C LYS A 3 26.62 17.53 -7.08
N ASP A 4 27.11 17.97 -5.92
CA ASP A 4 26.49 17.67 -4.62
C ASP A 4 25.03 18.11 -4.55
N VAL A 5 24.71 19.31 -5.04
CA VAL A 5 23.34 19.81 -5.02
C VAL A 5 22.44 18.94 -5.89
N ILE A 6 22.89 18.56 -7.08
CA ILE A 6 22.14 17.67 -7.98
C ILE A 6 21.94 16.29 -7.33
N GLU A 7 22.96 15.75 -6.66
CA GLU A 7 22.89 14.45 -6.00
C GLU A 7 21.93 14.46 -4.79
N LYS A 8 21.96 15.51 -3.97
CA LYS A 8 21.00 15.68 -2.87
C LYS A 8 19.57 15.89 -3.35
N VAL A 9 19.38 16.65 -4.43
CA VAL A 9 18.06 16.83 -5.06
C VAL A 9 17.57 15.51 -5.65
N SER A 10 18.42 14.75 -6.32
CA SER A 10 18.07 13.43 -6.85
C SER A 10 17.65 12.47 -5.74
N ALA A 11 18.41 12.42 -4.63
CA ALA A 11 18.06 11.61 -3.47
C ALA A 11 16.72 12.03 -2.85
N LEU A 12 16.46 13.35 -2.74
CA LEU A 12 15.18 13.87 -2.24
C LEU A 12 14.01 13.49 -3.15
N VAL A 13 14.19 13.57 -4.47
CA VAL A 13 13.17 13.21 -5.46
C VAL A 13 12.87 11.71 -5.42
N ILE A 14 13.88 10.86 -5.34
CA ILE A 14 13.72 9.40 -5.21
C ILE A 14 12.96 9.05 -3.92
N ALA A 15 13.31 9.70 -2.80
CA ALA A 15 12.60 9.51 -1.54
C ALA A 15 11.13 9.94 -1.62
N ALA A 16 10.84 11.06 -2.28
CA ALA A 16 9.47 11.53 -2.49
C ALA A 16 8.63 10.56 -3.32
N PHE A 17 9.19 9.99 -4.40
CA PHE A 17 8.51 8.97 -5.20
C PHE A 17 8.31 7.65 -4.44
N GLY A 18 9.28 7.23 -3.62
CA GLY A 18 9.13 6.10 -2.71
C GLY A 18 7.95 6.29 -1.74
N PHE A 19 7.78 7.52 -1.23
CA PHE A 19 6.68 7.87 -0.33
C PHE A 19 5.31 7.77 -1.02
N VAL A 20 5.22 8.23 -2.27
CA VAL A 20 4.00 8.11 -3.10
C VAL A 20 3.65 6.65 -3.37
N ALA A 21 4.64 5.81 -3.68
CA ALA A 21 4.43 4.39 -3.94
C ALA A 21 3.82 3.65 -2.74
N VAL A 22 4.31 3.90 -1.52
CA VAL A 22 3.78 3.32 -0.28
C VAL A 22 2.33 3.76 -0.02
N LEU A 23 2.03 5.05 -0.19
CA LEU A 23 0.69 5.58 0.04
C LEU A 23 -0.32 5.04 -0.97
N ALA A 24 0.07 4.92 -2.24
CA ALA A 24 -0.77 4.35 -3.29
C ALA A 24 -1.06 2.86 -3.06
N TRP A 25 -0.05 2.09 -2.63
CA TRP A 25 -0.22 0.67 -2.39
C TRP A 25 -1.15 0.39 -1.19
N ASN A 26 -1.05 1.19 -0.12
CA ASN A 26 -1.97 1.10 1.02
C ASN A 26 -3.44 1.33 0.59
N GLY A 27 -3.68 2.33 -0.26
CA GLY A 27 -5.00 2.58 -0.85
C GLY A 27 -5.49 1.44 -1.75
N ALA A 28 -4.63 0.94 -2.64
CA ALA A 28 -4.97 -0.14 -3.57
C ALA A 28 -5.26 -1.47 -2.84
N ILE A 29 -4.47 -1.81 -1.82
CA ILE A 29 -4.68 -3.00 -1.01
C ILE A 29 -6.02 -2.89 -0.26
N LYS A 30 -6.33 -1.74 0.34
CA LYS A 30 -7.62 -1.52 1.00
C LYS A 30 -8.79 -1.72 0.02
N ALA A 31 -8.68 -1.24 -1.21
CA ALA A 31 -9.70 -1.44 -2.25
C ALA A 31 -9.97 -2.92 -2.57
N LEU A 32 -8.96 -3.79 -2.48
CA LEU A 32 -9.12 -5.24 -2.65
C LEU A 32 -9.94 -5.90 -1.54
N PHE A 33 -10.03 -5.28 -0.37
CA PHE A 33 -10.78 -5.76 0.80
C PHE A 33 -12.12 -5.02 0.99
N VAL A 34 -12.56 -4.18 0.05
CA VAL A 34 -13.83 -3.44 0.19
C VAL A 34 -15.02 -4.36 -0.03
N GLY A 35 -15.99 -4.27 0.89
CA GLY A 35 -17.37 -4.71 0.70
C GLY A 35 -17.65 -6.20 0.96
N PRO A 36 -18.93 -6.56 1.19
CA PRO A 36 -19.37 -7.94 1.18
C PRO A 36 -19.29 -8.51 -0.25
N CYS A 37 -18.87 -9.77 -0.37
CA CYS A 37 -18.81 -10.46 -1.65
C CYS A 37 -20.14 -10.41 -2.40
N GLY A 38 -20.10 -10.07 -3.69
CA GLY A 38 -21.28 -10.03 -4.56
C GLY A 38 -21.83 -8.63 -4.86
N THR A 39 -21.18 -7.57 -4.38
CA THR A 39 -21.50 -6.18 -4.79
C THR A 39 -20.57 -5.74 -5.93
N GLU A 40 -21.01 -4.85 -6.82
CA GLU A 40 -20.22 -4.38 -7.98
C GLU A 40 -18.91 -3.67 -7.58
N LYS A 41 -18.78 -3.29 -6.30
CA LYS A 41 -17.60 -2.66 -5.71
C LYS A 41 -16.80 -3.61 -4.81
N ALA A 42 -17.18 -4.89 -4.75
CA ALA A 42 -16.49 -5.88 -3.95
C ALA A 42 -15.11 -6.17 -4.55
N GLY A 43 -14.06 -6.01 -3.75
CA GLY A 43 -12.72 -6.40 -4.16
C GLY A 43 -12.61 -7.92 -4.32
N ILE A 44 -11.59 -8.38 -5.05
CA ILE A 44 -11.33 -9.82 -5.28
C ILE A 44 -11.17 -10.60 -3.96
N LEU A 45 -10.76 -9.93 -2.87
CA LEU A 45 -10.59 -10.51 -1.53
C LEU A 45 -11.77 -10.20 -0.60
N CYS A 46 -12.97 -9.99 -1.15
CA CYS A 46 -14.19 -9.74 -0.37
C CYS A 46 -14.50 -10.85 0.66
N THR A 47 -14.06 -12.09 0.44
CA THR A 47 -14.29 -13.22 1.36
C THR A 47 -13.51 -13.03 2.66
N LEU A 48 -12.34 -12.41 2.58
CA LEU A 48 -11.47 -12.05 3.69
C LEU A 48 -11.89 -10.73 4.36
N SER A 49 -12.67 -9.89 3.69
CA SER A 49 -13.28 -8.67 4.28
C SER A 49 -14.21 -8.99 5.45
N SER A 50 -14.84 -10.17 5.42
CA SER A 50 -15.69 -10.70 6.49
C SER A 50 -14.95 -10.87 7.83
N GLY A 51 -13.62 -11.05 7.79
CA GLY A 51 -12.77 -11.14 8.99
C GLY A 51 -12.38 -9.78 9.58
N GLY A 52 -12.85 -8.69 8.98
CA GLY A 52 -12.63 -7.33 9.45
C GLY A 52 -11.16 -6.90 9.41
N PRO A 53 -10.84 -5.76 10.08
CA PRO A 53 -9.50 -5.17 10.07
C PRO A 53 -8.39 -6.11 10.59
N TRP A 54 -8.74 -7.12 11.39
CA TRP A 54 -7.81 -8.05 12.02
C TRP A 54 -7.15 -9.00 11.02
N VAL A 55 -7.88 -9.50 10.02
CA VAL A 55 -7.31 -10.36 8.98
C VAL A 55 -6.37 -9.58 8.07
N TYR A 56 -6.73 -8.36 7.71
CA TYR A 56 -5.84 -7.45 6.98
C TYR A 56 -4.53 -7.22 7.76
N ALA A 57 -4.62 -6.89 9.05
CA ALA A 57 -3.45 -6.67 9.89
C ALA A 57 -2.58 -7.93 9.97
N LEU A 58 -3.16 -9.11 10.16
CA LEU A 58 -2.42 -10.37 10.23
C LEU A 58 -1.64 -10.68 8.93
N ILE A 59 -2.28 -10.53 7.76
CA ILE A 59 -1.66 -10.84 6.46
C ILE A 59 -0.52 -9.86 6.17
N VAL A 60 -0.76 -8.56 6.35
CA VAL A 60 0.26 -7.53 6.10
C VAL A 60 1.44 -7.70 7.05
N THR A 61 1.19 -8.01 8.32
CA THR A 61 2.27 -8.21 9.31
C THR A 61 3.08 -9.46 8.97
N THR A 62 2.43 -10.53 8.50
CA THR A 62 3.12 -11.75 8.08
C THR A 62 4.00 -11.50 6.84
N LEU A 63 3.47 -10.79 5.85
CA LEU A 63 4.23 -10.41 4.64
C LEU A 63 5.38 -9.42 4.94
N ALA A 64 5.23 -8.56 5.95
CA ALA A 64 6.27 -7.61 6.32
C ALA A 64 7.44 -8.25 7.09
N VAL A 65 7.21 -9.41 7.71
CA VAL A 65 8.22 -10.16 8.48
C VAL A 65 8.96 -11.18 7.61
N LEU A 66 8.33 -11.66 6.52
CA LEU A 66 8.91 -12.61 5.57
C LEU A 66 9.83 -11.92 4.56
#